data_AF-A0A5Q2NK86-F1
#
_entry.id   AF-A0A5Q2NK86-F1
#
_cell.length_a   1.000
_cell.length_b   1.000
_cell.length_c   1.000
_cell.angle_alpha   90.00
_cell.angle_beta   90.00
_cell.angle_gamma   90.00
#
_symmetry.space_group_name_H-M   'P 1'
#
loop_
_entity.id
_entity.type
_entity.pdbx_description
1 polymer ?
#
loop_
_entity_poly.entity_id
_entity_poly.type
_entity_poly.pdbx_seq_one_letter_code
_entity_poly.pdbx_strand_id
1 'polypeptide(L)'
;MLLCRPILKHRPFHSQKGDLLPMTLARNRFLALLLSLALALGLLPAAAAAAAPVVAVKINGSAASFGSVKPSIIDGRVYLPAAAFAVKLNATYQVDAKTKKWVVKRGTRTLGFTPGSVKATLNGKAYTLAAVPVTKGKDVLVPAASLSDALGVWTSWNGSAKTLSVLTQKTVKHAMGSTTLKSVPQRVVVLFNGMVDTSVLLGVKPVGAVESYLQQPFYEYLRPSLIGVKDLGDETQPNLEAIAALKPDLIIGSKLRHEKIDGQLNKIAPTVMTEDVFSWQDNLKFAADVLNKQAKADAFLAKWASRTADFKKRMGADIGSTEVTVMRINYNGTARFYLEGFASNILRDLGFKFPKAQTDVTKDIFNIPSKEQTPLLDADYIFDFTVDWDGDGAIYKTQKEWIDNALWSNLRAVKNKKYYKVNAVNWNLSGGPLAADKMLDDLYFYFNID
;
A
#
# COMPACT_ATOMS: atom_id res chain seq x y z
N MET A 1 -47.28 3.48 64.66
CA MET A 1 -48.75 3.60 64.52
C MET A 1 -49.27 2.53 63.55
N LEU A 2 -50.56 2.25 63.60
CA LEU A 2 -51.33 1.30 62.77
C LEU A 2 -51.39 1.75 61.29
N LEU A 3 -51.81 0.98 60.26
CA LEU A 3 -51.92 -0.47 59.94
C LEU A 3 -52.26 -0.57 58.41
N CYS A 4 -52.20 -1.77 57.79
CA CYS A 4 -52.99 -2.22 56.59
C CYS A 4 -52.99 -1.35 55.28
N ARG A 5 -52.72 -1.79 54.03
CA ARG A 5 -52.79 -3.11 53.31
C ARG A 5 -54.24 -3.68 53.21
N PRO A 6 -54.64 -4.56 52.25
CA PRO A 6 -53.85 -5.24 51.20
C PRO A 6 -54.58 -5.60 49.83
N ILE A 7 -53.89 -6.39 48.97
CA ILE A 7 -54.38 -7.66 48.32
C ILE A 7 -55.00 -7.72 46.87
N LEU A 8 -54.37 -8.55 46.01
CA LEU A 8 -54.87 -9.57 44.99
C LEU A 8 -56.01 -9.25 43.98
N LYS A 9 -56.24 -9.96 42.84
CA LYS A 9 -55.44 -10.74 41.82
C LYS A 9 -56.42 -11.25 40.70
N HIS A 10 -55.87 -11.84 39.62
CA HIS A 10 -56.52 -12.75 38.63
C HIS A 10 -57.44 -12.21 37.49
N ARG A 11 -57.62 -13.08 36.47
CA ARG A 11 -58.44 -12.97 35.22
C ARG A 11 -59.76 -13.81 35.38
N PRO A 12 -60.56 -14.20 34.35
CA PRO A 12 -60.69 -13.80 32.92
C PRO A 12 -62.17 -13.64 32.40
N PHE A 13 -62.37 -13.64 31.06
CA PHE A 13 -63.57 -14.05 30.25
C PHE A 13 -64.62 -13.03 29.71
N HIS A 14 -64.83 -13.10 28.38
CA HIS A 14 -66.01 -12.76 27.53
C HIS A 14 -66.55 -11.29 27.51
N SER A 15 -67.24 -10.79 26.46
CA SER A 15 -68.27 -11.42 25.60
C SER A 15 -68.56 -10.68 24.26
N GLN A 16 -68.84 -11.44 23.18
CA GLN A 16 -69.81 -11.19 22.05
C GLN A 16 -69.80 -9.86 21.23
N LYS A 17 -70.26 -9.75 19.96
CA LYS A 17 -70.85 -10.70 18.96
C LYS A 17 -70.78 -10.13 17.52
N GLY A 18 -71.03 -11.00 16.51
CA GLY A 18 -71.61 -10.65 15.20
C GLY A 18 -70.64 -10.58 14.00
N ASP A 19 -70.95 -11.11 12.80
CA ASP A 19 -72.02 -12.07 12.48
C ASP A 19 -71.75 -12.90 11.20
N LEU A 20 -72.38 -14.09 11.17
CA LEU A 20 -72.82 -14.93 10.02
C LEU A 20 -71.86 -15.34 8.85
N LEU A 21 -71.61 -16.66 8.83
CA LEU A 21 -71.29 -17.56 7.68
C LEU A 21 -72.56 -17.84 6.81
N PRO A 22 -72.59 -18.67 5.72
CA PRO A 22 -71.68 -19.75 5.25
C PRO A 22 -71.42 -19.69 3.69
N MET A 23 -71.20 -20.70 2.81
CA MET A 23 -70.98 -22.17 2.72
C MET A 23 -70.42 -22.46 1.27
N THR A 24 -69.91 -23.61 0.77
CA THR A 24 -69.63 -25.01 1.22
C THR A 24 -68.40 -25.58 0.44
N LEU A 25 -68.17 -26.90 0.43
CA LEU A 25 -67.15 -27.61 -0.38
C LEU A 25 -67.69 -28.10 -1.76
N ALA A 26 -66.78 -28.34 -2.73
CA ALA A 26 -66.95 -29.31 -3.83
C ALA A 26 -65.57 -29.90 -4.27
N ARG A 27 -65.55 -30.94 -5.12
CA ARG A 27 -64.40 -31.86 -5.31
C ARG A 27 -64.16 -32.24 -6.79
N ASN A 28 -62.91 -32.61 -7.12
CA ASN A 28 -62.35 -33.03 -8.43
C ASN A 28 -63.33 -33.58 -9.51
N ARG A 29 -63.10 -33.22 -10.79
CA ARG A 29 -62.76 -34.15 -11.90
C ARG A 29 -62.63 -33.49 -13.30
N PHE A 30 -62.10 -34.27 -14.25
CA PHE A 30 -62.17 -34.18 -15.72
C PHE A 30 -61.21 -33.26 -16.51
N LEU A 31 -61.24 -33.45 -17.84
CA LEU A 31 -60.08 -33.48 -18.74
C LEU A 31 -60.50 -33.06 -20.18
N ALA A 32 -59.65 -32.28 -20.86
CA ALA A 32 -59.55 -32.06 -22.32
C ALA A 32 -60.77 -31.59 -23.15
N LEU A 33 -60.62 -30.40 -23.78
CA LEU A 33 -60.84 -30.04 -25.22
C LEU A 33 -60.49 -28.52 -25.32
N LEU A 34 -59.46 -28.06 -26.06
CA LEU A 34 -59.27 -27.91 -27.52
C LEU A 34 -60.03 -26.72 -28.17
N LEU A 35 -59.24 -25.81 -28.77
CA LEU A 35 -59.61 -24.70 -29.67
C LEU A 35 -60.49 -23.57 -29.05
N SER A 36 -60.34 -22.29 -29.43
CA SER A 36 -59.35 -21.63 -30.30
C SER A 36 -59.31 -20.12 -30.05
N LEU A 37 -58.12 -19.49 -30.10
CA LEU A 37 -57.99 -18.08 -30.44
C LEU A 37 -56.66 -17.83 -31.16
N ALA A 38 -56.63 -16.83 -32.05
CA ALA A 38 -55.61 -16.74 -33.10
C ALA A 38 -54.41 -15.84 -32.76
N LEU A 39 -53.23 -16.31 -33.19
CA LEU A 39 -52.17 -15.56 -33.85
C LEU A 39 -51.91 -14.10 -33.39
N ALA A 40 -51.11 -13.96 -32.33
CA ALA A 40 -50.46 -12.69 -31.99
C ALA A 40 -48.98 -12.92 -31.62
N LEU A 41 -48.16 -13.41 -32.57
CA LEU A 41 -46.69 -13.36 -32.45
C LEU A 41 -46.20 -11.91 -32.60
N GLY A 42 -46.41 -11.11 -31.56
CA GLY A 42 -45.67 -9.87 -31.39
C GLY A 42 -44.18 -10.19 -31.27
N LEU A 43 -43.39 -9.71 -32.23
CA LEU A 43 -41.94 -9.66 -32.12
C LEU A 43 -41.56 -8.80 -30.91
N LEU A 44 -41.37 -9.43 -29.75
CA LEU A 44 -40.70 -8.78 -28.62
C LEU A 44 -39.31 -8.33 -29.13
N PRO A 45 -39.02 -7.03 -29.18
CA PRO A 45 -37.70 -6.57 -29.60
C PRO A 45 -36.68 -7.13 -28.61
N ALA A 46 -35.73 -7.91 -29.12
CA ALA A 46 -34.69 -8.51 -28.29
C ALA A 46 -34.01 -7.40 -27.47
N ALA A 47 -34.19 -7.46 -26.14
CA ALA A 47 -33.79 -6.37 -25.25
C ALA A 47 -32.30 -6.07 -25.44
N ALA A 48 -32.00 -4.92 -26.05
CA ALA A 48 -30.65 -4.58 -26.47
C ALA A 48 -29.73 -4.59 -25.24
N ALA A 49 -28.76 -5.52 -25.23
CA ALA A 49 -27.83 -5.67 -24.12
C ALA A 49 -27.19 -4.31 -23.81
N ALA A 50 -27.36 -3.86 -22.56
CA ALA A 50 -27.08 -2.47 -22.17
C ALA A 50 -25.68 -2.05 -22.64
N ALA A 51 -25.61 -0.97 -23.42
CA ALA A 51 -24.38 -0.55 -24.08
C ALA A 51 -23.26 -0.38 -23.05
N ALA A 52 -22.22 -1.22 -23.18
CA ALA A 52 -21.15 -1.30 -22.19
C ALA A 52 -20.56 0.10 -21.92
N PRO A 53 -20.41 0.52 -20.65
CA PRO A 53 -20.18 1.91 -20.31
C PRO A 53 -18.93 2.44 -21.00
N VAL A 54 -19.13 3.45 -21.84
CA VAL A 54 -18.07 4.06 -22.64
C VAL A 54 -17.06 4.72 -21.71
N VAL A 55 -15.80 4.32 -21.86
CA VAL A 55 -14.71 4.92 -21.10
C VAL A 55 -14.14 6.10 -21.88
N ALA A 56 -14.16 7.28 -21.26
CA ALA A 56 -13.42 8.43 -21.78
C ALA A 56 -11.92 8.20 -21.56
N VAL A 57 -11.09 8.56 -22.54
CA VAL A 57 -9.63 8.42 -22.43
C VAL A 57 -8.98 9.77 -22.72
N LYS A 58 -8.05 10.19 -21.88
CA LYS A 58 -7.17 11.34 -22.10
C LYS A 58 -5.73 10.87 -22.21
N ILE A 59 -5.01 11.33 -23.23
CA ILE A 59 -3.58 11.04 -23.43
C ILE A 59 -2.84 12.37 -23.40
N ASN A 60 -1.93 12.54 -22.43
CA ASN A 60 -1.24 13.80 -22.15
C ASN A 60 -2.21 14.99 -21.96
N GLY A 61 -3.35 14.75 -21.31
CA GLY A 61 -4.43 15.73 -21.09
C GLY A 61 -5.46 15.82 -22.22
N SER A 62 -5.05 15.65 -23.48
CA SER A 62 -5.91 15.71 -24.67
C SER A 62 -6.87 14.52 -24.77
N ALA A 63 -8.11 14.74 -25.20
CA ALA A 63 -9.09 13.66 -25.39
C ALA A 63 -8.69 12.73 -26.56
N ALA A 64 -8.77 11.41 -26.35
CA ALA A 64 -8.34 10.41 -27.31
C ALA A 64 -9.54 9.69 -27.94
N SER A 65 -9.91 10.07 -29.17
CA SER A 65 -10.97 9.41 -29.93
C SER A 65 -10.55 8.05 -30.47
N PHE A 66 -11.40 7.04 -30.25
CA PHE A 66 -11.30 5.68 -30.79
C PHE A 66 -12.36 5.45 -31.88
N GLY A 67 -12.11 4.49 -32.78
CA GLY A 67 -12.93 4.17 -33.96
C GLY A 67 -14.29 3.52 -33.63
N SER A 68 -14.69 2.50 -34.39
CA SER A 68 -15.94 1.76 -34.13
C SER A 68 -15.93 1.06 -32.77
N VAL A 69 -14.88 0.30 -32.46
CA VAL A 69 -14.71 -0.34 -31.15
C VAL A 69 -14.19 0.68 -30.13
N LYS A 70 -14.96 0.88 -29.06
CA LYS A 70 -14.66 1.86 -28.00
C LYS A 70 -13.98 1.21 -26.78
N PRO A 71 -13.15 1.97 -26.04
CA PRO A 71 -12.83 1.68 -24.64
C PRO A 71 -14.09 1.39 -23.82
N SER A 72 -14.06 0.33 -23.03
CA SER A 72 -15.22 -0.15 -22.26
C SER A 72 -14.78 -0.81 -20.95
N ILE A 73 -15.67 -0.87 -19.97
CA ILE A 73 -15.47 -1.64 -18.74
C ILE A 73 -15.99 -3.07 -18.97
N ILE A 74 -15.18 -4.07 -18.59
CA ILE A 74 -15.53 -5.49 -18.58
C ILE A 74 -15.04 -6.05 -17.24
N ASP A 75 -15.91 -6.71 -16.48
CA ASP A 75 -15.61 -7.31 -15.16
C ASP A 75 -14.85 -6.37 -14.22
N GLY A 76 -15.36 -5.15 -14.07
CA GLY A 76 -14.80 -4.06 -13.26
C GLY A 76 -13.51 -3.43 -13.80
N ARG A 77 -12.93 -3.96 -14.88
CA ARG A 77 -11.64 -3.53 -15.45
C ARG A 77 -11.85 -2.67 -16.69
N VAL A 78 -11.03 -1.63 -16.86
CA VAL A 78 -10.99 -0.84 -18.11
C VAL A 78 -10.24 -1.62 -19.18
N TYR A 79 -10.83 -1.74 -20.37
CA TYR A 79 -10.23 -2.35 -21.56
C TYR A 79 -10.07 -1.32 -22.67
N LEU A 80 -8.96 -1.40 -23.42
CA LEU A 80 -8.65 -0.52 -24.55
C LEU A 80 -8.48 -1.32 -25.85
N PRO A 81 -8.97 -0.82 -27.01
CA PRO A 81 -8.69 -1.42 -28.32
C PRO A 81 -7.19 -1.29 -28.63
N ALA A 82 -6.47 -2.41 -28.63
CA ALA A 82 -5.01 -2.40 -28.61
C ALA A 82 -4.38 -1.76 -29.86
N ALA A 83 -4.96 -1.98 -31.05
CA ALA A 83 -4.50 -1.36 -32.30
C ALA A 83 -4.62 0.17 -32.27
N ALA A 84 -5.81 0.67 -31.96
CA ALA A 84 -6.07 2.11 -31.90
C ALA A 84 -5.28 2.78 -30.76
N PHE A 85 -5.11 2.12 -29.60
CA PHE A 85 -4.29 2.63 -28.51
C PHE A 85 -2.81 2.71 -28.90
N ALA A 86 -2.27 1.70 -29.59
CA ALA A 86 -0.90 1.72 -30.09
C ALA A 86 -0.64 2.92 -31.01
N VAL A 87 -1.52 3.17 -31.98
CA VAL A 87 -1.45 4.35 -32.87
C VAL A 87 -1.43 5.66 -32.07
N LYS A 88 -2.27 5.80 -31.04
CA LYS A 88 -2.31 7.00 -30.18
C LYS A 88 -1.07 7.18 -29.28
N LEU A 89 -0.21 6.17 -29.17
CA LEU A 89 1.05 6.19 -28.40
C LEU A 89 2.31 6.24 -29.29
N ASN A 90 2.15 6.41 -30.61
CA ASN A 90 3.21 6.24 -31.61
C ASN A 90 3.93 4.88 -31.47
N ALA A 91 3.15 3.83 -31.21
CA ALA A 91 3.59 2.45 -31.06
C ALA A 91 3.12 1.61 -32.24
N THR A 92 3.91 0.62 -32.67
CA THR A 92 3.51 -0.31 -33.73
C THR A 92 2.59 -1.40 -33.19
N TYR A 93 1.68 -1.88 -34.03
CA TYR A 93 0.80 -3.02 -33.77
C TYR A 93 0.88 -3.97 -34.95
N GLN A 94 1.16 -5.24 -34.68
CA GLN A 94 1.34 -6.30 -35.69
C GLN A 94 0.62 -7.58 -35.24
N VAL A 95 0.20 -8.39 -36.20
CA VAL A 95 -0.42 -9.71 -35.97
C VAL A 95 0.31 -10.73 -36.82
N ASP A 96 0.93 -11.72 -36.19
CA ASP A 96 1.47 -12.88 -36.87
C ASP A 96 0.32 -13.86 -37.16
N ALA A 97 -0.02 -13.98 -38.44
CA ALA A 97 -1.08 -14.87 -38.91
C ALA A 97 -0.74 -16.37 -38.77
N LYS A 98 0.55 -16.75 -38.71
CA LYS A 98 0.98 -18.14 -38.53
C LYS A 98 0.87 -18.58 -37.07
N THR A 99 1.41 -17.77 -36.14
CA THR A 99 1.40 -18.12 -34.70
C THR A 99 0.15 -17.64 -33.96
N LYS A 100 -0.73 -16.85 -34.60
CA LYS A 100 -1.87 -16.15 -33.96
C LYS A 100 -1.39 -15.36 -32.73
N LYS A 101 -0.32 -14.59 -32.92
CA LYS A 101 0.29 -13.74 -31.89
C LYS A 101 0.19 -12.27 -32.27
N TRP A 102 -0.36 -11.49 -31.37
CA TRP A 102 -0.45 -10.04 -31.46
C TRP A 102 0.78 -9.43 -30.80
N VAL A 103 1.35 -8.40 -31.42
CA VAL A 103 2.57 -7.72 -30.94
C VAL A 103 2.34 -6.21 -30.94
N VAL A 104 2.63 -5.56 -29.82
CA VAL A 104 2.58 -4.09 -29.66
C VAL A 104 3.94 -3.61 -29.19
N LYS A 105 4.55 -2.64 -29.88
CA LYS A 105 5.91 -2.16 -29.58
C LYS A 105 6.00 -0.64 -29.49
N ARG A 106 6.49 -0.13 -28.35
CA ARG A 106 6.78 1.29 -28.11
C ARG A 106 8.25 1.46 -27.71
N GLY A 107 9.08 1.97 -28.61
CA GLY A 107 10.52 2.05 -28.41
C GLY A 107 11.13 0.65 -28.24
N THR A 108 11.83 0.42 -27.12
CA THR A 108 12.38 -0.89 -26.74
C THR A 108 11.34 -1.86 -26.19
N ARG A 109 10.22 -1.36 -25.64
CA ARG A 109 9.19 -2.16 -24.98
C ARG A 109 8.31 -2.89 -25.99
N THR A 110 8.20 -4.20 -25.87
CA THR A 110 7.45 -5.08 -26.78
C THR A 110 6.54 -6.03 -25.99
N LEU A 111 5.22 -5.87 -26.11
CA LEU A 111 4.21 -6.77 -25.59
C LEU A 111 3.75 -7.74 -26.68
N GLY A 112 3.89 -9.05 -26.45
CA GLY A 112 3.30 -10.10 -27.27
C GLY A 112 2.18 -10.83 -26.52
N PHE A 113 1.02 -11.05 -27.12
CA PHE A 113 -0.12 -11.72 -26.49
C PHE A 113 -0.99 -12.50 -27.50
N THR A 114 -1.92 -13.30 -27.00
CA THR A 114 -2.96 -13.99 -27.80
C THR A 114 -4.31 -13.86 -27.08
N PRO A 115 -5.42 -13.48 -27.77
CA PRO A 115 -6.76 -13.44 -27.20
C PRO A 115 -7.19 -14.79 -26.61
N GLY A 116 -8.06 -14.77 -25.60
CA GLY A 116 -8.43 -15.98 -24.87
C GLY A 116 -7.40 -16.46 -23.84
N SER A 117 -6.22 -15.82 -23.73
CA SER A 117 -5.21 -16.17 -22.71
C SER A 117 -4.72 -14.95 -21.92
N VAL A 118 -4.45 -15.15 -20.62
CA VAL A 118 -3.67 -14.20 -19.81
C VAL A 118 -2.16 -14.34 -20.02
N LYS A 119 -1.69 -15.42 -20.66
CA LYS A 119 -0.26 -15.65 -20.90
C LYS A 119 0.22 -14.74 -22.03
N ALA A 120 1.25 -13.95 -21.75
CA ALA A 120 1.85 -12.98 -22.65
C ALA A 120 3.39 -13.01 -22.53
N THR A 121 4.06 -12.20 -23.35
CA THR A 121 5.49 -11.96 -23.27
C THR A 121 5.80 -10.46 -23.27
N LEU A 122 6.52 -9.97 -22.27
CA LEU A 122 7.05 -8.60 -22.23
C LEU A 122 8.56 -8.65 -22.48
N ASN A 123 9.03 -8.00 -23.54
CA ASN A 123 10.42 -8.01 -23.99
C ASN A 123 11.00 -9.43 -24.11
N GLY A 124 10.18 -10.37 -24.62
CA GLY A 124 10.52 -11.79 -24.76
C GLY A 124 10.37 -12.63 -23.48
N LYS A 125 10.37 -12.03 -22.29
CA LYS A 125 10.16 -12.74 -21.01
C LYS A 125 8.68 -13.00 -20.75
N ALA A 126 8.36 -14.03 -19.98
CA ALA A 126 6.99 -14.35 -19.59
C ALA A 126 6.32 -13.18 -18.83
N TYR A 127 5.06 -12.92 -19.14
CA TYR A 127 4.24 -11.85 -18.57
C TYR A 127 2.79 -12.32 -18.42
N THR A 128 2.07 -11.80 -17.42
CA THR A 128 0.67 -12.16 -17.16
C THR A 128 -0.21 -10.92 -17.28
N LEU A 129 -1.23 -11.00 -18.13
CA LEU A 129 -2.22 -9.94 -18.30
C LEU A 129 -3.21 -9.94 -17.12
N ALA A 130 -3.68 -8.75 -16.72
CA ALA A 130 -4.57 -8.54 -15.57
C ALA A 130 -5.99 -9.13 -15.76
N ALA A 131 -6.32 -9.53 -16.99
CA ALA A 131 -7.45 -10.34 -17.40
C ALA A 131 -7.26 -10.78 -18.87
N VAL A 132 -8.13 -11.67 -19.37
CA VAL A 132 -8.08 -12.21 -20.74
C VAL A 132 -8.43 -11.13 -21.78
N PRO A 133 -7.67 -10.98 -22.89
CA PRO A 133 -8.06 -10.09 -23.98
C PRO A 133 -9.32 -10.58 -24.72
N VAL A 134 -10.22 -9.65 -25.02
CA VAL A 134 -11.53 -9.90 -25.63
C VAL A 134 -11.55 -9.41 -27.08
N THR A 135 -11.81 -10.31 -28.02
CA THR A 135 -11.98 -9.95 -29.43
C THR A 135 -13.36 -9.32 -29.67
N LYS A 136 -13.41 -8.20 -30.41
CA LYS A 136 -14.65 -7.58 -30.91
C LYS A 136 -14.49 -7.28 -32.39
N GLY A 137 -15.00 -8.17 -33.24
CA GLY A 137 -14.75 -8.12 -34.69
C GLY A 137 -13.27 -8.33 -35.00
N LYS A 138 -12.65 -7.39 -35.71
CA LYS A 138 -11.21 -7.41 -36.03
C LYS A 138 -10.30 -6.83 -34.94
N ASP A 139 -10.87 -6.13 -33.97
CA ASP A 139 -10.13 -5.47 -32.89
C ASP A 139 -10.03 -6.36 -31.65
N VAL A 140 -8.92 -6.26 -30.93
CA VAL A 140 -8.78 -6.89 -29.60
C VAL A 140 -8.76 -5.82 -28.52
N LEU A 141 -9.68 -5.96 -27.57
CA LEU A 141 -9.67 -5.25 -26.30
C LEU A 141 -8.68 -5.94 -25.34
N VAL A 142 -7.71 -5.20 -24.81
CA VAL A 142 -6.75 -5.67 -23.79
C VAL A 142 -6.91 -4.83 -22.52
N PRO A 143 -6.74 -5.38 -21.30
CA PRO A 143 -6.81 -4.59 -20.07
C PRO A 143 -5.86 -3.40 -20.08
N ALA A 144 -6.38 -2.21 -19.73
CA ALA A 144 -5.65 -0.95 -19.77
C ALA A 144 -4.39 -0.97 -18.90
N ALA A 145 -4.45 -1.61 -17.73
CA ALA A 145 -3.32 -1.78 -16.83
C ALA A 145 -2.16 -2.52 -17.51
N SER A 146 -2.44 -3.65 -18.17
CA SER A 146 -1.42 -4.47 -18.84
C SER A 146 -0.87 -3.83 -20.11
N LEU A 147 -1.70 -3.11 -20.89
CA LEU A 147 -1.18 -2.30 -22.00
C LEU A 147 -0.24 -1.20 -21.49
N SER A 148 -0.59 -0.54 -20.40
CA SER A 148 0.14 0.65 -19.93
C SER A 148 1.44 0.32 -19.19
N ASP A 149 1.39 -0.70 -18.33
CA ASP A 149 2.55 -1.29 -17.67
C ASP A 149 3.55 -1.85 -18.69
N ALA A 150 3.08 -2.55 -19.73
CA ALA A 150 3.93 -3.08 -20.80
C ALA A 150 4.50 -1.98 -21.73
N LEU A 151 3.70 -1.00 -22.16
CA LEU A 151 4.13 0.08 -23.05
C LEU A 151 4.83 1.24 -22.33
N GLY A 152 4.91 1.21 -21.00
CA GLY A 152 5.66 2.18 -20.20
C GLY A 152 5.04 3.57 -20.17
N VAL A 153 3.71 3.63 -19.99
CA VAL A 153 2.94 4.87 -19.84
C VAL A 153 2.23 4.85 -18.49
N TRP A 154 2.15 6.00 -17.81
CA TRP A 154 1.43 6.10 -16.55
C TRP A 154 -0.08 6.14 -16.80
N THR A 155 -0.85 5.61 -15.85
CA THR A 155 -2.31 5.54 -15.90
C THR A 155 -2.94 5.92 -14.58
N SER A 156 -4.00 6.74 -14.64
CA SER A 156 -4.89 7.01 -13.52
C SER A 156 -6.34 6.86 -13.95
N TRP A 157 -7.16 6.21 -13.13
CA TRP A 157 -8.58 5.95 -13.40
C TRP A 157 -9.45 6.78 -12.45
N ASN A 158 -10.26 7.67 -13.02
CA ASN A 158 -11.31 8.36 -12.28
C ASN A 158 -12.63 7.62 -12.51
N GLY A 159 -13.07 6.84 -11.51
CA GLY A 159 -14.30 6.05 -11.57
C GLY A 159 -15.56 6.90 -11.74
N SER A 160 -15.70 7.97 -10.98
CA SER A 160 -16.87 8.87 -11.00
C SER A 160 -17.04 9.54 -12.36
N ALA A 161 -15.95 10.01 -12.96
CA ALA A 161 -15.94 10.61 -14.30
C ALA A 161 -15.75 9.59 -15.44
N LYS A 162 -15.73 8.28 -15.14
CA LYS A 162 -15.46 7.16 -16.06
C LYS A 162 -14.31 7.43 -17.04
N THR A 163 -13.25 8.08 -16.55
CA THR A 163 -12.15 8.63 -17.37
C THR A 163 -10.82 7.97 -17.02
N LEU A 164 -10.15 7.41 -18.04
CA LEU A 164 -8.76 6.95 -17.96
C LEU A 164 -7.83 8.06 -18.45
N SER A 165 -7.00 8.60 -17.55
CA SER A 165 -5.88 9.47 -17.90
C SER A 165 -4.63 8.64 -18.15
N VAL A 166 -3.94 8.92 -19.26
CA VAL A 166 -2.69 8.26 -19.69
C VAL A 166 -1.63 9.34 -19.92
N LEU A 167 -0.41 9.13 -19.40
CA LEU A 167 0.73 10.02 -19.63
C LEU A 167 1.86 9.25 -20.32
N THR A 168 2.38 9.79 -21.43
CA THR A 168 3.49 9.18 -22.18
C THR A 168 4.87 9.58 -21.66
N GLN A 169 4.94 10.70 -20.93
CA GLN A 169 6.07 11.23 -20.19
C GLN A 169 5.54 11.86 -18.89
N LYS A 170 6.39 12.01 -17.87
CA LYS A 170 5.98 12.54 -16.57
C LYS A 170 7.09 13.36 -15.91
N THR A 171 6.79 14.61 -15.58
CA THR A 171 7.65 15.42 -14.71
C THR A 171 7.29 15.13 -13.26
N VAL A 172 8.22 14.53 -12.53
CA VAL A 172 8.13 14.24 -11.11
C VAL A 172 8.70 15.44 -10.35
N LYS A 173 7.90 16.09 -9.50
CA LYS A 173 8.42 17.04 -8.50
C LYS A 173 8.94 16.25 -7.30
N HIS A 174 10.09 16.63 -6.75
CA HIS A 174 10.77 15.90 -5.68
C HIS A 174 11.69 16.83 -4.87
N ALA A 175 12.28 16.33 -3.78
CA ALA A 175 12.99 17.13 -2.77
C ALA A 175 14.20 17.94 -3.28
N MET A 176 14.75 17.55 -4.44
CA MET A 176 15.85 18.20 -5.15
C MET A 176 15.41 18.90 -6.45
N GLY A 177 14.10 19.10 -6.67
CA GLY A 177 13.56 19.89 -7.77
C GLY A 177 12.56 19.14 -8.64
N SER A 178 12.91 18.85 -9.90
CA SER A 178 12.00 18.20 -10.85
C SER A 178 12.72 17.41 -11.95
N THR A 179 12.29 16.16 -12.16
CA THR A 179 12.89 15.21 -13.12
C THR A 179 11.84 14.71 -14.11
N THR A 180 12.10 14.83 -15.42
CA THR A 180 11.16 14.39 -16.48
C THR A 180 11.51 13.01 -17.02
N LEU A 181 10.67 12.03 -16.68
CA LEU A 181 10.77 10.64 -17.09
C LEU A 181 10.03 10.41 -18.42
N LYS A 182 10.69 9.81 -19.41
CA LYS A 182 10.13 9.59 -20.78
C LYS A 182 9.32 8.30 -20.95
N SER A 183 9.31 7.45 -19.91
CA SER A 183 8.48 6.25 -19.78
C SER A 183 8.53 5.76 -18.33
N VAL A 184 7.55 4.93 -17.92
CA VAL A 184 7.60 4.25 -16.60
C VAL A 184 8.92 3.46 -16.47
N PRO A 185 9.73 3.70 -15.43
CA PRO A 185 11.02 3.00 -15.20
C PRO A 185 10.90 1.48 -15.02
N GLN A 186 12.00 0.75 -15.26
CA GLN A 186 12.10 -0.72 -15.20
C GLN A 186 13.40 -1.21 -14.57
N ARG A 187 14.46 -0.41 -14.60
CA ARG A 187 15.78 -0.65 -14.00
C ARG A 187 15.99 0.34 -12.86
N VAL A 188 15.18 0.20 -11.82
CA VAL A 188 15.19 1.10 -10.66
C VAL A 188 16.35 0.73 -9.73
N VAL A 189 17.09 1.73 -9.27
CA VAL A 189 17.98 1.64 -8.10
C VAL A 189 17.31 2.36 -6.92
N VAL A 190 17.42 1.79 -5.72
CA VAL A 190 16.84 2.34 -4.48
C VAL A 190 17.93 2.51 -3.42
N LEU A 191 18.01 3.69 -2.80
CA LEU A 191 19.16 4.08 -1.97
C LEU A 191 18.87 4.25 -0.47
N PHE A 192 17.69 3.86 0.01
CA PHE A 192 17.45 3.77 1.47
C PHE A 192 16.48 2.64 1.81
N ASN A 193 16.61 2.09 3.02
CA ASN A 193 15.93 0.86 3.44
C ASN A 193 14.39 0.95 3.33
N GLY A 194 13.80 2.09 3.69
CA GLY A 194 12.36 2.30 3.56
C GLY A 194 11.86 2.26 2.11
N MET A 195 12.73 2.59 1.15
CA MET A 195 12.45 2.46 -0.28
C MET A 195 12.67 1.03 -0.79
N VAL A 196 13.59 0.25 -0.18
CA VAL A 196 13.72 -1.20 -0.47
C VAL A 196 12.43 -1.92 -0.11
N ASP A 197 11.93 -1.73 1.13
CA ASP A 197 10.65 -2.26 1.61
C ASP A 197 9.47 -1.81 0.73
N THR A 198 9.38 -0.50 0.44
CA THR A 198 8.37 0.08 -0.46
C THR A 198 8.41 -0.58 -1.85
N SER A 199 9.60 -0.81 -2.41
CA SER A 199 9.74 -1.46 -3.73
C SER A 199 9.19 -2.89 -3.73
N VAL A 200 9.39 -3.63 -2.63
CA VAL A 200 8.86 -4.99 -2.44
C VAL A 200 7.33 -4.99 -2.32
N LEU A 201 6.73 -4.10 -1.53
CA LEU A 201 5.26 -3.94 -1.47
C LEU A 201 4.67 -3.63 -2.86
N LEU A 202 5.26 -2.67 -3.58
CA LEU A 202 4.86 -2.32 -4.93
C LEU A 202 5.17 -3.43 -5.95
N GLY A 203 5.92 -4.46 -5.57
CA GLY A 203 6.33 -5.58 -6.43
C GLY A 203 7.20 -5.12 -7.60
N VAL A 204 8.00 -4.10 -7.38
CA VAL A 204 9.03 -3.62 -8.31
C VAL A 204 10.36 -4.09 -7.75
N LYS A 205 10.90 -5.20 -8.26
CA LYS A 205 12.23 -5.65 -7.85
C LYS A 205 13.28 -4.68 -8.45
N PRO A 206 14.09 -3.99 -7.63
CA PRO A 206 15.13 -3.11 -8.14
C PRO A 206 16.23 -3.90 -8.86
N VAL A 207 17.09 -3.20 -9.61
CA VAL A 207 18.33 -3.81 -10.17
C VAL A 207 19.50 -3.71 -9.18
N GLY A 208 19.47 -2.72 -8.30
CA GLY A 208 20.36 -2.63 -7.15
C GLY A 208 19.73 -1.87 -5.99
N ALA A 209 20.15 -2.20 -4.78
CA ALA A 209 19.68 -1.63 -3.52
C ALA A 209 20.85 -1.47 -2.55
N VAL A 210 20.81 -0.45 -1.69
CA VAL A 210 21.69 -0.36 -0.52
C VAL A 210 21.42 -1.50 0.46
N GLU A 211 22.43 -1.83 1.26
CA GLU A 211 22.33 -2.88 2.25
C GLU A 211 21.47 -2.49 3.47
N SER A 212 21.00 -3.51 4.19
CA SER A 212 20.25 -3.34 5.42
C SER A 212 21.16 -3.20 6.63
N TYR A 213 20.85 -2.22 7.49
CA TYR A 213 21.57 -1.90 8.72
C TYR A 213 21.75 -3.10 9.67
N LEU A 214 20.87 -4.09 9.59
CA LEU A 214 21.01 -5.40 10.23
C LEU A 214 20.62 -6.48 9.22
N GLN A 215 21.02 -7.73 9.48
CA GLN A 215 20.67 -8.87 8.65
C GLN A 215 21.13 -8.72 7.18
N GLN A 216 22.33 -8.18 6.95
CA GLN A 216 22.92 -7.96 5.62
C GLN A 216 22.83 -9.20 4.70
N PRO A 217 22.75 -9.04 3.37
CA PRO A 217 22.67 -7.74 2.67
C PRO A 217 21.28 -7.10 2.76
N PHE A 218 20.20 -7.86 3.01
CA PHE A 218 18.83 -7.36 3.10
C PHE A 218 18.06 -8.02 4.24
N TYR A 219 17.19 -7.26 4.94
CA TYR A 219 16.32 -7.79 6.01
C TYR A 219 15.57 -9.06 5.60
N GLU A 220 15.47 -10.02 6.54
CA GLU A 220 15.04 -11.39 6.28
C GLU A 220 13.67 -11.50 5.63
N TYR A 221 12.72 -10.68 6.05
CA TYR A 221 11.37 -10.66 5.51
C TYR A 221 11.28 -10.07 4.08
N LEU A 222 12.33 -9.40 3.60
CA LEU A 222 12.45 -8.87 2.24
C LEU A 222 13.28 -9.78 1.33
N ARG A 223 14.22 -10.57 1.86
CA ARG A 223 15.16 -11.44 1.10
C ARG A 223 14.49 -12.25 -0.03
N PRO A 224 13.32 -12.92 0.15
CA PRO A 224 12.69 -13.71 -0.92
C PRO A 224 12.32 -12.88 -2.17
N SER A 225 11.99 -11.61 -1.99
CA SER A 225 11.65 -10.69 -3.09
C SER A 225 12.88 -10.04 -3.75
N LEU A 226 14.03 -10.07 -3.07
CA LEU A 226 15.27 -9.39 -3.49
C LEU A 226 16.33 -10.34 -4.08
N ILE A 227 15.98 -11.60 -4.35
CA ILE A 227 16.89 -12.58 -4.98
C ILE A 227 17.43 -12.04 -6.32
N GLY A 228 18.74 -11.86 -6.42
CA GLY A 228 19.42 -11.33 -7.60
C GLY A 228 19.35 -9.80 -7.76
N VAL A 229 18.99 -9.06 -6.71
CA VAL A 229 19.26 -7.61 -6.62
C VAL A 229 20.75 -7.42 -6.30
N LYS A 230 21.42 -6.47 -6.96
CA LYS A 230 22.81 -6.12 -6.62
C LYS A 230 22.85 -5.24 -5.38
N ASP A 231 23.52 -5.72 -4.34
CA ASP A 231 23.93 -4.93 -3.19
C ASP A 231 24.86 -3.77 -3.61
N LEU A 232 24.61 -2.57 -3.09
CA LEU A 232 25.32 -1.32 -3.36
C LEU A 232 26.14 -0.80 -2.17
N GLY A 233 26.17 -1.52 -1.04
CA GLY A 233 26.76 -1.06 0.22
C GLY A 233 25.86 -0.10 1.00
N ASP A 234 26.45 0.61 1.96
CA ASP A 234 25.78 1.44 2.96
C ASP A 234 24.80 2.51 2.41
N GLU A 235 23.74 2.78 3.20
CA GLU A 235 22.69 3.78 2.93
C GLU A 235 23.23 5.23 2.95
N THR A 236 24.32 5.52 3.66
CA THR A 236 24.91 6.87 3.72
C THR A 236 26.01 7.10 2.68
N GLN A 237 26.65 6.03 2.19
CA GLN A 237 27.73 6.08 1.19
C GLN A 237 27.58 4.99 0.10
N PRO A 238 26.49 5.01 -0.71
CA PRO A 238 26.24 3.98 -1.72
C PRO A 238 27.27 3.99 -2.86
N ASN A 239 27.67 2.80 -3.32
CA ASN A 239 28.70 2.64 -4.34
C ASN A 239 28.24 3.12 -5.74
N LEU A 240 28.66 4.33 -6.12
CA LEU A 240 28.31 4.99 -7.37
C LEU A 240 28.78 4.25 -8.63
N GLU A 241 29.92 3.55 -8.59
CA GLU A 241 30.43 2.77 -9.72
C GLU A 241 29.57 1.53 -9.97
N ALA A 242 29.14 0.86 -8.90
CA ALA A 242 28.18 -0.24 -8.98
C ALA A 242 26.82 0.22 -9.51
N ILE A 243 26.34 1.40 -9.08
CA ILE A 243 25.12 2.02 -9.62
C ILE A 243 25.28 2.31 -11.12
N ALA A 244 26.43 2.83 -11.57
CA ALA A 244 26.69 3.07 -12.99
C ALA A 244 26.81 1.79 -13.82
N ALA A 245 27.47 0.75 -13.31
CA ALA A 245 27.59 -0.55 -13.95
C ALA A 245 26.22 -1.21 -14.19
N LEU A 246 25.24 -0.99 -13.29
CA LEU A 246 23.87 -1.49 -13.43
C LEU A 246 23.07 -0.81 -14.55
N LYS A 247 23.48 0.37 -15.05
CA LYS A 247 22.75 1.14 -16.08
C LYS A 247 21.24 1.28 -15.73
N PRO A 248 20.90 1.95 -14.61
CA PRO A 248 19.52 2.19 -14.22
C PRO A 248 18.79 3.13 -15.18
N ASP A 249 17.45 3.09 -15.17
CA ASP A 249 16.57 4.07 -15.84
C ASP A 249 15.83 5.00 -14.85
N LEU A 250 16.01 4.75 -13.54
CA LEU A 250 15.65 5.63 -12.43
C LEU A 250 16.54 5.32 -11.22
N ILE A 251 16.95 6.36 -10.49
CA ILE A 251 17.49 6.25 -9.12
C ILE A 251 16.48 6.91 -8.16
N ILE A 252 16.10 6.21 -7.10
CA ILE A 252 15.29 6.75 -6.00
C ILE A 252 16.17 6.86 -4.76
N GLY A 253 16.40 8.09 -4.31
CA GLY A 253 17.08 8.40 -3.05
C GLY A 253 16.21 9.21 -2.11
N SER A 254 16.87 9.77 -1.09
CA SER A 254 16.30 10.70 -0.12
C SER A 254 17.30 11.84 0.12
N LYS A 255 16.81 13.08 0.23
CA LYS A 255 17.64 14.27 0.41
C LYS A 255 18.45 14.20 1.70
N LEU A 256 17.80 13.82 2.81
CA LEU A 256 18.38 13.61 4.14
C LEU A 256 19.64 12.70 4.18
N ARG A 257 19.84 11.86 3.16
CA ARG A 257 21.04 11.01 3.00
C ARG A 257 21.91 11.43 1.81
N HIS A 258 21.30 11.78 0.69
CA HIS A 258 21.93 11.79 -0.63
C HIS A 258 22.12 13.18 -1.27
N GLU A 259 21.67 14.27 -0.62
CA GLU A 259 21.76 15.64 -1.15
C GLU A 259 23.15 15.99 -1.70
N LYS A 260 24.22 15.61 -0.97
CA LYS A 260 25.62 15.84 -1.36
C LYS A 260 26.06 15.09 -2.63
N ILE A 261 25.34 14.05 -3.04
CA ILE A 261 25.66 13.22 -4.21
C ILE A 261 24.58 13.25 -5.31
N ASP A 262 23.50 14.02 -5.16
CA ASP A 262 22.45 14.15 -6.19
C ASP A 262 23.03 14.50 -7.57
N GLY A 263 23.91 15.49 -7.63
CA GLY A 263 24.59 15.91 -8.87
C GLY A 263 25.60 14.88 -9.43
N GLN A 264 25.85 13.78 -8.72
CA GLN A 264 26.61 12.62 -9.21
C GLN A 264 25.65 11.52 -9.68
N LEU A 265 24.60 11.22 -8.90
CA LEU A 265 23.53 10.28 -9.27
C LEU A 265 22.83 10.71 -10.58
N ASN A 266 22.51 11.99 -10.75
CA ASN A 266 21.91 12.55 -11.97
C ASN A 266 22.81 12.47 -13.21
N LYS A 267 24.12 12.22 -13.08
CA LYS A 267 25.01 11.92 -14.22
C LYS A 267 24.91 10.45 -14.68
N ILE A 268 24.41 9.58 -13.81
CA ILE A 268 24.23 8.15 -14.10
C ILE A 268 22.85 7.90 -14.72
N ALA A 269 21.79 8.39 -14.07
CA ALA A 269 20.41 8.19 -14.50
C ALA A 269 19.49 9.28 -13.91
N PRO A 270 18.26 9.46 -14.45
CA PRO A 270 17.28 10.34 -13.86
C PRO A 270 17.07 10.02 -12.38
N THR A 271 17.41 10.95 -11.49
CA THR A 271 17.30 10.77 -10.04
C THR A 271 16.08 11.53 -9.51
N VAL A 272 15.43 10.95 -8.50
CA VAL A 272 14.34 11.58 -7.75
C VAL A 272 14.54 11.32 -6.26
N MET A 273 14.24 12.31 -5.41
CA MET A 273 14.46 12.20 -3.96
C MET A 273 13.20 12.47 -3.13
N THR A 274 12.96 11.62 -2.14
CA THR A 274 12.10 11.96 -0.99
C THR A 274 12.82 12.98 -0.10
N GLU A 275 12.12 13.68 0.80
CA GLU A 275 12.79 14.57 1.76
C GLU A 275 13.61 13.73 2.76
N ASP A 276 12.97 12.74 3.39
CA ASP A 276 13.54 11.88 4.43
C ASP A 276 13.49 10.38 4.08
N VAL A 277 13.80 9.52 5.07
CA VAL A 277 13.79 8.05 4.97
C VAL A 277 12.69 7.35 5.80
N PHE A 278 11.91 8.08 6.58
CA PHE A 278 11.01 7.56 7.63
C PHE A 278 9.52 7.91 7.46
N SER A 279 9.17 8.90 6.64
CA SER A 279 7.81 9.32 6.29
C SER A 279 7.18 8.34 5.30
N TRP A 280 7.07 7.08 5.73
CA TRP A 280 6.83 5.91 4.88
C TRP A 280 5.53 6.00 4.06
N GLN A 281 4.49 6.66 4.56
CA GLN A 281 3.23 6.83 3.83
C GLN A 281 3.41 7.68 2.58
N ASP A 282 4.14 8.80 2.68
CA ASP A 282 4.37 9.71 1.55
C ASP A 282 5.48 9.18 0.64
N ASN A 283 6.49 8.53 1.20
CA ASN A 283 7.50 7.78 0.43
C ASN A 283 6.85 6.65 -0.40
N LEU A 284 5.85 5.96 0.14
CA LEU A 284 5.02 4.97 -0.58
C LEU A 284 4.17 5.62 -1.69
N LYS A 285 3.43 6.71 -1.39
CA LYS A 285 2.63 7.43 -2.39
C LYS A 285 3.50 7.93 -3.55
N PHE A 286 4.66 8.51 -3.22
CA PHE A 286 5.65 9.00 -4.17
C PHE A 286 6.20 7.88 -5.07
N ALA A 287 6.71 6.79 -4.47
CA ALA A 287 7.21 5.65 -5.24
C ALA A 287 6.13 5.02 -6.13
N ALA A 288 4.91 4.88 -5.62
CA ALA A 288 3.78 4.34 -6.36
C ALA A 288 3.38 5.24 -7.54
N ASP A 289 3.47 6.56 -7.36
CA ASP A 289 3.17 7.52 -8.42
C ASP A 289 4.26 7.56 -9.51
N VAL A 290 5.53 7.50 -9.11
CA VAL A 290 6.69 7.42 -10.02
C VAL A 290 6.69 6.11 -10.82
N LEU A 291 6.39 4.97 -10.18
CA LEU A 291 6.52 3.63 -10.75
C LEU A 291 5.23 3.08 -11.40
N ASN A 292 4.15 3.87 -11.43
CA ASN A 292 2.82 3.48 -11.93
C ASN A 292 2.23 2.26 -11.18
N LYS A 293 2.25 2.33 -9.85
CA LYS A 293 1.80 1.28 -8.91
C LYS A 293 0.79 1.82 -7.87
N GLN A 294 0.15 2.96 -8.12
CA GLN A 294 -0.82 3.62 -7.22
C GLN A 294 -1.82 2.62 -6.64
N ALA A 295 -2.49 1.82 -7.46
CA ALA A 295 -3.47 0.83 -7.03
C ALA A 295 -2.98 -0.21 -5.99
N LYS A 296 -1.65 -0.44 -5.85
CA LYS A 296 -1.08 -1.24 -4.76
C LYS A 296 -0.88 -0.43 -3.48
N ALA A 297 -0.40 0.80 -3.59
CA ALA A 297 -0.30 1.71 -2.46
C ALA A 297 -1.68 2.03 -1.89
N ASP A 298 -2.67 2.32 -2.74
CA ASP A 298 -4.06 2.59 -2.35
C ASP A 298 -4.66 1.39 -1.60
N ALA A 299 -4.45 0.16 -2.10
CA ALA A 299 -4.91 -1.06 -1.43
C ALA A 299 -4.22 -1.30 -0.07
N PHE A 300 -2.90 -1.03 0.02
CA PHE A 300 -2.17 -1.13 1.28
C PHE A 300 -2.63 -0.05 2.29
N LEU A 301 -2.76 1.20 1.84
CA LEU A 301 -3.19 2.32 2.69
C LEU A 301 -4.65 2.15 3.15
N ALA A 302 -5.51 1.52 2.34
CA ALA A 302 -6.86 1.13 2.77
C ALA A 302 -6.82 0.02 3.85
N LYS A 303 -5.96 -1.00 3.71
CA LYS A 303 -5.72 -2.01 4.76
C LYS A 303 -5.21 -1.33 6.06
N TRP A 304 -4.22 -0.45 5.93
CA TRP A 304 -3.63 0.30 7.04
C TRP A 304 -4.65 1.18 7.77
N ALA A 305 -5.46 1.95 7.04
CA ALA A 305 -6.54 2.76 7.61
C ALA A 305 -7.57 1.89 8.36
N SER A 306 -7.92 0.71 7.82
CA SER A 306 -8.84 -0.22 8.48
C SER A 306 -8.23 -0.80 9.77
N ARG A 307 -6.96 -1.25 9.75
CA ARG A 307 -6.27 -1.78 10.94
C ARG A 307 -6.05 -0.73 12.02
N THR A 308 -5.62 0.47 11.65
CA THR A 308 -5.39 1.55 12.63
C THR A 308 -6.70 2.08 13.22
N ALA A 309 -7.81 2.08 12.46
CA ALA A 309 -9.13 2.38 13.00
C ALA A 309 -9.62 1.31 14.00
N ASP A 310 -9.38 0.02 13.71
CA ASP A 310 -9.71 -1.08 14.62
C ASP A 310 -8.87 -1.03 15.91
N PHE A 311 -7.54 -0.85 15.81
CA PHE A 311 -6.65 -0.66 16.95
C PHE A 311 -7.10 0.50 17.86
N LYS A 312 -7.37 1.69 17.26
CA LYS A 312 -7.90 2.85 17.99
C LYS A 312 -9.22 2.55 18.70
N LYS A 313 -10.15 1.89 18.02
CA LYS A 313 -11.45 1.50 18.57
C LYS A 313 -11.31 0.56 19.76
N ARG A 314 -10.36 -0.37 19.72
CA ARG A 314 -10.12 -1.38 20.77
C ARG A 314 -9.36 -0.82 21.97
N MET A 315 -8.43 0.12 21.75
CA MET A 315 -7.81 0.92 22.82
C MET A 315 -8.79 1.90 23.48
N GLY A 316 -9.87 2.29 22.79
CA GLY A 316 -10.91 3.16 23.35
C GLY A 316 -10.40 4.56 23.70
N ALA A 317 -10.78 5.07 24.88
CA ALA A 317 -10.37 6.39 25.34
C ALA A 317 -8.89 6.45 25.76
N ASP A 318 -8.34 5.33 26.24
CA ASP A 318 -7.03 5.27 26.91
C ASP A 318 -5.86 5.61 25.98
N ILE A 319 -6.03 5.46 24.66
CA ILE A 319 -5.00 5.86 23.68
C ILE A 319 -4.72 7.36 23.72
N GLY A 320 -5.70 8.18 24.09
CA GLY A 320 -5.58 9.63 24.18
C GLY A 320 -4.93 10.14 25.46
N SER A 321 -4.77 9.29 26.48
CA SER A 321 -4.11 9.58 27.76
C SER A 321 -2.79 8.82 27.96
N THR A 322 -2.61 7.67 27.29
CA THR A 322 -1.40 6.85 27.38
C THR A 322 -0.17 7.59 26.84
N GLU A 323 0.83 7.81 27.69
CA GLU A 323 2.14 8.31 27.31
C GLU A 323 3.08 7.17 26.92
N VAL A 324 3.82 7.34 25.82
CA VAL A 324 4.78 6.37 25.29
C VAL A 324 6.16 7.00 25.06
N THR A 325 7.22 6.31 25.48
CA THR A 325 8.61 6.63 25.14
C THR A 325 9.11 5.64 24.09
N VAL A 326 9.69 6.15 23.00
CA VAL A 326 10.49 5.36 22.06
C VAL A 326 11.95 5.73 22.26
N MET A 327 12.81 4.75 22.58
CA MET A 327 14.20 5.00 22.96
C MET A 327 15.20 3.95 22.46
N ARG A 328 16.48 4.28 22.57
CA ARG A 328 17.60 3.34 22.51
C ARG A 328 18.76 3.82 23.37
N ILE A 329 19.69 2.92 23.68
CA ILE A 329 21.05 3.26 24.12
C ILE A 329 21.95 3.39 22.89
N ASN A 330 22.85 4.37 22.90
CA ASN A 330 23.87 4.59 21.87
C ASN A 330 25.20 3.97 22.29
N TYR A 331 26.04 3.61 21.33
CA TYR A 331 27.39 3.05 21.54
C TYR A 331 28.28 3.91 22.47
N ASN A 332 28.11 5.23 22.48
CA ASN A 332 28.85 6.16 23.35
C ASN A 332 28.35 6.24 24.80
N GLY A 333 27.57 5.25 25.28
CA GLY A 333 27.06 5.21 26.65
C GLY A 333 25.77 6.01 26.92
N THR A 334 25.40 6.93 26.02
CA THR A 334 24.23 7.81 26.20
C THR A 334 22.91 7.12 25.85
N ALA A 335 21.82 7.46 26.54
CA ALA A 335 20.48 7.10 26.09
C ALA A 335 19.96 8.12 25.06
N ARG A 336 18.90 7.78 24.34
CA ARG A 336 18.23 8.68 23.38
C ARG A 336 16.74 8.36 23.29
N PHE A 337 15.88 9.38 23.32
CA PHE A 337 14.47 9.26 22.97
C PHE A 337 14.15 9.93 21.62
N TYR A 338 13.01 9.55 21.05
CA TYR A 338 12.55 9.93 19.70
C TYR A 338 11.11 10.48 19.76
N LEU A 339 10.93 11.78 19.49
CA LEU A 339 9.58 12.35 19.28
C LEU A 339 9.16 12.33 17.80
N GLU A 340 10.11 12.40 16.87
CA GLU A 340 9.90 12.24 15.43
C GLU A 340 10.65 11.00 14.90
N GLY A 341 10.42 10.65 13.64
CA GLY A 341 10.91 9.42 13.02
C GLY A 341 9.86 8.30 12.98
N PHE A 342 10.25 7.14 12.47
CA PHE A 342 9.32 6.11 11.99
C PHE A 342 8.29 5.64 13.04
N ALA A 343 8.74 5.06 14.15
CA ALA A 343 7.84 4.58 15.20
C ALA A 343 7.05 5.71 15.85
N SER A 344 7.70 6.83 16.15
CA SER A 344 7.05 7.95 16.85
C SER A 344 5.97 8.62 15.99
N ASN A 345 6.15 8.67 14.67
CA ASN A 345 5.11 9.11 13.74
C ASN A 345 3.93 8.12 13.69
N ILE A 346 4.18 6.80 13.68
CA ILE A 346 3.12 5.78 13.73
C ILE A 346 2.32 5.87 15.05
N LEU A 347 2.99 6.04 16.19
CA LEU A 347 2.35 6.19 17.50
C LEU A 347 1.52 7.48 17.58
N ARG A 348 2.03 8.58 17.00
CA ARG A 348 1.33 9.87 16.88
C ARG A 348 0.09 9.77 15.98
N ASP A 349 0.19 9.08 14.84
CA ASP A 349 -0.94 8.76 13.94
C ASP A 349 -1.99 7.89 14.64
N LEU A 350 -1.57 6.98 15.52
CA LEU A 350 -2.45 6.17 16.35
C LEU A 350 -3.12 6.99 17.48
N GLY A 351 -2.52 8.09 17.91
CA GLY A 351 -3.11 9.06 18.85
C GLY A 351 -2.47 9.11 20.24
N PHE A 352 -1.45 8.27 20.48
CA PHE A 352 -0.67 8.23 21.71
C PHE A 352 -0.04 9.58 22.06
N LYS A 353 0.27 9.77 23.34
CA LYS A 353 0.98 10.96 23.84
C LYS A 353 2.47 10.65 24.03
N PHE A 354 3.27 11.70 23.98
CA PHE A 354 4.67 11.66 24.40
C PHE A 354 4.79 12.44 25.71
N PRO A 355 5.60 11.99 26.68
CA PRO A 355 5.73 12.63 27.98
C PRO A 355 6.02 14.12 27.90
N LYS A 356 5.33 14.93 28.69
CA LYS A 356 5.57 16.39 28.73
C LYS A 356 7.04 16.74 29.00
N ALA A 357 7.72 15.96 29.85
CA ALA A 357 9.15 16.12 30.14
C ALA A 357 10.06 15.98 28.91
N GLN A 358 9.61 15.25 27.86
CA GLN A 358 10.32 15.14 26.57
C GLN A 358 9.99 16.30 25.64
N THR A 359 8.69 16.64 25.52
CA THR A 359 8.22 17.70 24.61
C THR A 359 8.63 19.11 25.04
N ASP A 360 8.96 19.29 26.33
CA ASP A 360 9.45 20.57 26.86
C ASP A 360 10.95 20.79 26.59
N VAL A 361 11.72 19.75 26.26
CA VAL A 361 13.19 19.86 25.99
C VAL A 361 13.56 19.71 24.51
N THR A 362 12.71 19.08 23.68
CA THR A 362 12.87 19.05 22.21
C THR A 362 11.52 18.83 21.52
N LYS A 363 11.51 18.92 20.18
CA LYS A 363 10.40 18.47 19.32
C LYS A 363 10.73 17.20 18.53
N ASP A 364 12.02 16.85 18.43
CA ASP A 364 12.58 15.78 17.60
C ASP A 364 13.30 14.74 18.51
N ILE A 365 14.49 14.30 18.14
CA ILE A 365 15.34 13.38 18.90
C ILE A 365 16.13 14.12 19.98
N PHE A 366 16.33 13.50 21.14
CA PHE A 366 17.18 14.01 22.22
C PHE A 366 18.17 12.95 22.70
N ASN A 367 19.46 13.30 22.83
CA ASN A 367 20.43 12.47 23.54
C ASN A 367 20.38 12.81 25.02
N ILE A 368 20.21 11.80 25.87
CA ILE A 368 20.35 11.94 27.32
C ILE A 368 21.80 11.60 27.69
N PRO A 369 22.65 12.60 28.02
CA PRO A 369 24.07 12.36 28.27
C PRO A 369 24.37 11.52 29.52
N SER A 370 23.50 11.54 30.55
CA SER A 370 23.80 10.93 31.84
C SER A 370 22.59 10.29 32.53
N LYS A 371 22.85 9.33 33.44
CA LYS A 371 21.83 8.48 34.07
C LYS A 371 20.94 9.25 35.05
N GLU A 372 21.40 10.39 35.57
CA GLU A 372 20.63 11.31 36.43
C GLU A 372 19.38 11.84 35.72
N GLN A 373 19.42 11.94 34.39
CA GLN A 373 18.30 12.36 33.55
C GLN A 373 17.38 11.20 33.10
N THR A 374 17.53 10.00 33.68
CA THR A 374 16.59 8.87 33.47
C THR A 374 15.11 9.24 33.60
N PRO A 375 14.66 10.16 34.50
CA PRO A 375 13.28 10.60 34.55
C PRO A 375 12.71 11.21 33.26
N LEU A 376 13.55 11.66 32.30
CA LEU A 376 13.08 12.08 30.98
C LEU A 376 12.49 10.92 30.14
N LEU A 377 12.81 9.66 30.47
CA LEU A 377 12.28 8.47 29.80
C LEU A 377 10.93 8.01 30.36
N ASP A 378 10.43 8.65 31.44
CA ASP A 378 9.22 8.23 32.13
C ASP A 378 7.96 8.34 31.26
N ALA A 379 7.23 7.24 31.16
CA ALA A 379 6.02 7.07 30.37
C ALA A 379 5.23 5.87 30.91
N ASP A 380 4.00 5.67 30.43
CA ASP A 380 3.20 4.50 30.80
C ASP A 380 3.69 3.22 30.09
N TYR A 381 4.29 3.38 28.91
CA TYR A 381 5.01 2.35 28.15
C TYR A 381 6.35 2.88 27.65
N ILE A 382 7.40 2.04 27.68
CA ILE A 382 8.72 2.36 27.11
C ILE A 382 9.08 1.27 26.11
N PHE A 383 9.29 1.65 24.85
CA PHE A 383 9.72 0.78 23.76
C PHE A 383 11.19 1.05 23.43
N ASP A 384 12.04 0.05 23.66
CA ASP A 384 13.50 0.16 23.54
C ASP A 384 14.01 -0.69 22.38
N PHE A 385 14.56 -0.02 21.37
CA PHE A 385 15.11 -0.65 20.16
C PHE A 385 16.65 -0.61 20.12
N THR A 386 17.31 -0.68 21.28
CA THR A 386 18.77 -0.79 21.38
C THR A 386 19.29 -1.98 20.56
N VAL A 387 20.25 -1.70 19.68
CA VAL A 387 20.89 -2.65 18.76
C VAL A 387 22.33 -2.85 19.14
N ASP A 388 22.74 -4.11 19.15
CA ASP A 388 24.15 -4.53 19.08
C ASP A 388 24.60 -4.51 17.63
N TRP A 389 25.54 -3.62 17.32
CA TRP A 389 26.05 -3.36 15.97
C TRP A 389 27.29 -4.20 15.66
N ASP A 390 28.10 -4.45 16.69
CA ASP A 390 29.37 -5.17 16.62
C ASP A 390 29.20 -6.67 16.90
N GLY A 391 28.12 -7.05 17.60
CA GLY A 391 27.77 -8.44 17.91
C GLY A 391 28.51 -9.02 19.12
N ASP A 392 29.21 -8.20 19.90
CA ASP A 392 30.01 -8.59 21.07
C ASP A 392 29.25 -8.48 22.41
N GLY A 393 28.00 -8.01 22.36
CA GLY A 393 27.14 -7.78 23.51
C GLY A 393 27.53 -6.60 24.41
N ALA A 394 28.51 -5.77 24.03
CA ALA A 394 28.95 -4.63 24.86
C ALA A 394 27.82 -3.62 25.10
N ILE A 395 27.04 -3.28 24.07
CA ILE A 395 25.90 -2.37 24.22
C ILE A 395 24.86 -2.90 25.22
N TYR A 396 24.71 -4.21 25.36
CA TYR A 396 23.77 -4.80 26.32
C TYR A 396 24.29 -4.75 27.77
N LYS A 397 25.61 -4.66 27.97
CA LYS A 397 26.21 -4.33 29.27
C LYS A 397 25.87 -2.87 29.62
N THR A 398 26.09 -1.94 28.69
CA THR A 398 25.73 -0.52 28.84
C THR A 398 24.23 -0.33 29.07
N GLN A 399 23.38 -1.04 28.33
CA GLN A 399 21.92 -1.02 28.52
C GLN A 399 21.54 -1.58 29.90
N LYS A 400 22.21 -2.63 30.36
CA LYS A 400 22.02 -3.14 31.73
C LYS A 400 22.43 -2.10 32.78
N GLU A 401 23.51 -1.35 32.61
CA GLU A 401 23.85 -0.26 33.54
C GLU A 401 22.80 0.87 33.58
N TRP A 402 22.08 1.11 32.48
CA TRP A 402 20.93 2.03 32.49
C TRP A 402 19.74 1.42 33.22
N ILE A 403 19.43 0.14 33.00
CA ILE A 403 18.30 -0.57 33.62
C ILE A 403 18.51 -0.81 35.13
N ASP A 404 19.73 -1.09 35.56
CA ASP A 404 20.09 -1.37 36.96
C ASP A 404 20.15 -0.08 37.82
N ASN A 405 20.03 1.11 37.23
CA ASN A 405 20.18 2.36 37.95
C ASN A 405 18.94 2.71 38.81
N ALA A 406 19.16 3.33 39.98
CA ALA A 406 18.09 3.56 40.98
C ALA A 406 16.96 4.52 40.53
N LEU A 407 17.17 5.31 39.47
CA LEU A 407 16.13 6.14 38.86
C LEU A 407 15.31 5.37 37.83
N TRP A 408 15.87 4.31 37.22
CA TRP A 408 15.16 3.46 36.26
C TRP A 408 14.04 2.64 36.92
N SER A 409 14.30 2.09 38.11
CA SER A 409 13.27 1.41 38.92
C SER A 409 12.13 2.34 39.34
N ASN A 410 12.30 3.66 39.19
CA ASN A 410 11.28 4.64 39.53
C ASN A 410 10.29 4.98 38.42
N LEU A 411 10.57 4.61 37.16
CA LEU A 411 9.72 4.92 36.01
C LEU A 411 8.38 4.16 36.06
N ARG A 412 7.28 4.80 35.64
CA ARG A 412 5.91 4.24 35.57
C ARG A 412 5.88 2.94 34.79
N ALA A 413 6.36 2.94 33.55
CA ALA A 413 6.42 1.74 32.71
C ALA A 413 7.19 0.60 33.39
N VAL A 414 8.31 0.89 34.07
CA VAL A 414 9.13 -0.15 34.74
C VAL A 414 8.38 -0.75 35.93
N LYS A 415 7.80 0.09 36.80
CA LYS A 415 6.93 -0.34 37.91
C LYS A 415 5.73 -1.16 37.43
N ASN A 416 5.15 -0.80 36.28
CA ASN A 416 3.98 -1.44 35.68
C ASN A 416 4.32 -2.61 34.72
N LYS A 417 5.59 -3.02 34.59
CA LYS A 417 6.06 -4.10 33.68
C LYS A 417 5.77 -3.85 32.18
N LYS A 418 5.77 -2.59 31.77
CA LYS A 418 5.52 -2.06 30.41
C LYS A 418 6.77 -1.46 29.75
N TYR A 419 7.96 -1.85 30.21
CA TYR A 419 9.20 -1.67 29.47
C TYR A 419 9.42 -2.88 28.56
N TYR A 420 9.52 -2.65 27.25
CA TYR A 420 9.64 -3.68 26.24
C TYR A 420 10.86 -3.44 25.35
N LYS A 421 11.71 -4.45 25.21
CA LYS A 421 12.74 -4.48 24.16
C LYS A 421 12.07 -4.93 22.86
N VAL A 422 12.13 -4.12 21.82
CA VAL A 422 11.38 -4.30 20.57
C VAL A 422 12.28 -4.59 19.38
N ASN A 423 11.72 -5.14 18.30
CA ASN A 423 12.47 -5.46 17.10
C ASN A 423 12.89 -4.16 16.36
N ALA A 424 14.18 -3.83 16.38
CA ALA A 424 14.70 -2.59 15.79
C ALA A 424 14.53 -2.49 14.26
N VAL A 425 14.39 -3.61 13.54
CA VAL A 425 14.09 -3.60 12.10
C VAL A 425 12.66 -3.12 11.86
N ASN A 426 11.69 -3.70 12.58
CA ASN A 426 10.29 -3.27 12.55
C ASN A 426 10.13 -1.81 13.00
N TRP A 427 10.77 -1.42 14.12
CA TRP A 427 10.48 -0.15 14.81
C TRP A 427 11.29 1.05 14.31
N ASN A 428 12.40 0.87 13.61
CA ASN A 428 13.19 2.03 13.12
C ASN A 428 14.01 1.76 11.85
N LEU A 429 14.74 0.65 11.76
CA LEU A 429 15.82 0.48 10.78
C LEU A 429 15.35 0.09 9.37
N SER A 430 14.14 -0.46 9.22
CA SER A 430 13.53 -0.64 7.89
C SER A 430 12.91 0.66 7.37
N GLY A 431 12.04 1.31 8.15
CA GLY A 431 11.45 2.60 7.75
C GLY A 431 10.39 2.53 6.63
N GLY A 432 9.93 1.33 6.26
CA GLY A 432 9.00 1.11 5.14
C GLY A 432 7.58 0.64 5.54
N PRO A 433 6.64 0.59 4.58
CA PRO A 433 5.25 0.20 4.82
C PRO A 433 5.06 -1.23 5.35
N LEU A 434 5.83 -2.23 4.90
CA LEU A 434 5.71 -3.59 5.42
C LEU A 434 6.24 -3.69 6.87
N ALA A 435 7.29 -2.94 7.19
CA ALA A 435 7.71 -2.74 8.57
C ALA A 435 6.66 -2.01 9.43
N ALA A 436 5.87 -1.09 8.85
CA ALA A 436 4.79 -0.42 9.58
C ALA A 436 3.65 -1.39 9.91
N ASP A 437 3.24 -2.23 8.96
CA ASP A 437 2.26 -3.32 9.17
C ASP A 437 2.71 -4.27 10.30
N LYS A 438 4.03 -4.56 10.37
CA LYS A 438 4.66 -5.36 11.44
C LYS A 438 4.76 -4.65 12.78
N MET A 439 5.13 -3.38 12.81
CA MET A 439 5.12 -2.59 14.04
C MET A 439 3.68 -2.49 14.60
N LEU A 440 2.67 -2.45 13.73
CA LEU A 440 1.28 -2.54 14.16
C LEU A 440 0.95 -3.93 14.72
N ASP A 441 1.44 -5.03 14.13
CA ASP A 441 1.34 -6.37 14.75
C ASP A 441 1.95 -6.40 16.17
N ASP A 442 3.16 -5.85 16.32
CA ASP A 442 3.85 -5.74 17.62
C ASP A 442 3.01 -4.92 18.63
N LEU A 443 2.32 -3.86 18.18
CA LEU A 443 1.44 -3.05 19.04
C LEU A 443 0.16 -3.78 19.45
N TYR A 444 -0.48 -4.55 18.58
CA TYR A 444 -1.62 -5.41 18.97
C TYR A 444 -1.18 -6.38 20.10
N PHE A 445 0.02 -6.95 19.99
CA PHE A 445 0.60 -7.81 21.03
C PHE A 445 0.90 -7.06 22.34
N TYR A 446 1.69 -5.98 22.31
CA TYR A 446 2.12 -5.27 23.55
C TYR A 446 0.98 -4.60 24.32
N PHE A 447 -0.17 -4.35 23.68
CA PHE A 447 -1.37 -3.83 24.34
C PHE A 447 -2.41 -4.92 24.68
N ASN A 448 -2.15 -6.20 24.37
CA ASN A 448 -3.04 -7.35 24.58
C ASN A 448 -4.40 -7.18 23.87
N ILE A 449 -4.36 -7.03 22.55
CA ILE A 449 -5.53 -6.80 21.69
C ILE A 449 -5.67 -7.96 20.69
N ASP A 450 -6.77 -8.73 20.81
CA ASP A 450 -7.08 -9.91 19.99
C ASP A 450 -7.95 -9.60 18.74
#